data_AF-A0A1F8V1K3-F1
#
_entry.id   AF-A0A1F8V1K3-F1
#
_cell.length_a   1.000
_cell.length_b   1.000
_cell.length_c   1.000
_cell.angle_alpha   90.00
_cell.angle_beta   90.00
_cell.angle_gamma   90.00
#
_symmetry.space_group_name_H-M   'P 1'
#
loop_
_entity.id
_entity.type
_entity.pdbx_description
1 polymer ?
#
loop_
_entity_poly.entity_id
_entity_poly.type
_entity_poly.pdbx_seq_one_letter_code
_entity_poly.pdbx_strand_id
1 'polypeptide(L)'
;MSRAETCVCCGAIIPEGSQVCFNCRFAVEKISQYPTIAIIASIKPVWCEKIFSGEKTLEIRKSAPIKYLPCEKIVVFVYETKALYKGSGGCLFNGAGKITGKFEIRTVIKGSWTDDYNSILRGSCLKQEELIKYGREKDLFGWKIENPVLFKKPIELSAFGLSRPPQSWCYNGYFGTDLANGKDFTAIGGKTI
;
A
#
# COMPACT_ATOMS: atom_id res chain seq x y z
N MET A 1 27.71 -21.38 -6.95
CA MET A 1 27.49 -21.05 -5.53
C MET A 1 26.03 -20.67 -5.40
N SER A 2 25.20 -21.53 -4.80
CA SER A 2 23.77 -21.24 -4.57
C SER A 2 23.65 -20.09 -3.56
N ARG A 3 22.75 -19.16 -3.86
CA ARG A 3 22.51 -17.97 -3.04
C ARG A 3 21.57 -18.39 -1.92
N ALA A 4 21.95 -18.17 -0.66
CA ALA A 4 21.07 -18.47 0.48
C ALA A 4 19.73 -17.73 0.30
N GLU A 5 18.63 -18.47 0.34
CA GLU A 5 17.29 -17.89 0.21
C GLU A 5 16.84 -17.34 1.56
N THR A 6 16.29 -16.14 1.58
CA THR A 6 15.71 -15.54 2.79
C THR A 6 14.19 -15.68 2.74
N CYS A 7 13.61 -16.06 3.88
CA CYS A 7 12.17 -16.19 4.03
C CYS A 7 11.50 -14.84 3.83
N VAL A 8 10.67 -14.73 2.80
CA VAL A 8 9.94 -13.48 2.48
C VAL A 8 8.92 -13.07 3.54
N CYS A 9 8.54 -13.98 4.46
CA CYS A 9 7.60 -13.75 5.55
C CYS A 9 8.27 -13.14 6.79
N CYS A 10 9.49 -13.58 7.15
CA CYS A 10 10.14 -13.16 8.41
C CYS A 10 11.62 -12.78 8.28
N GLY A 11 12.18 -12.78 7.08
CA GLY A 11 13.59 -12.44 6.81
C GLY A 11 14.61 -13.49 7.24
N ALA A 12 14.20 -14.58 7.89
CA ALA A 12 15.10 -15.64 8.33
C ALA A 12 15.75 -16.34 7.13
N ILE A 13 17.03 -16.71 7.24
CA ILE A 13 17.71 -17.53 6.24
C ILE A 13 17.03 -18.90 6.21
N ILE A 14 16.61 -19.34 5.03
CA ILE A 14 16.05 -20.67 4.80
C ILE A 14 17.22 -21.58 4.45
N PRO A 15 17.49 -22.63 5.26
CA PRO A 15 18.51 -23.61 4.92
C PRO A 15 18.20 -24.30 3.59
N GLU A 16 19.22 -24.52 2.77
CA GLU A 16 19.10 -25.19 1.47
C GLU A 16 18.42 -26.57 1.64
N GLY A 17 17.43 -26.87 0.78
CA GLY A 17 16.64 -28.10 0.85
C GLY A 17 15.48 -28.11 1.85
N SER A 18 15.25 -27.02 2.60
CA SER A 18 14.10 -26.93 3.50
C SER A 18 12.78 -26.82 2.72
N GLN A 19 11.77 -27.60 3.09
CA GLN A 19 10.41 -27.47 2.53
C GLN A 19 9.57 -26.40 3.25
N VAL A 20 9.99 -25.96 4.45
CA VAL A 20 9.32 -24.92 5.24
C VAL A 20 10.32 -23.99 5.92
N CYS A 21 9.95 -22.74 6.16
CA CYS A 21 10.72 -21.83 7.01
C CYS A 21 10.62 -22.28 8.47
N PHE A 22 11.75 -22.48 9.15
CA PHE A 22 11.74 -22.94 10.56
C PHE A 22 11.21 -21.91 11.56
N ASN A 23 11.27 -20.62 11.23
CA ASN A 23 10.79 -19.55 12.10
C ASN A 23 9.26 -19.39 12.03
N CYS A 24 8.68 -19.35 10.83
CA CYS A 24 7.25 -19.09 10.63
C CYS A 24 6.44 -20.28 10.09
N ARG A 25 7.08 -21.43 9.83
CA ARG A 25 6.50 -22.69 9.32
C ARG A 25 5.83 -22.62 7.94
N PHE A 26 6.04 -21.53 7.18
CA PHE A 26 5.53 -21.38 5.81
C PHE A 26 6.27 -22.25 4.80
N ALA A 27 5.54 -22.83 3.84
CA ALA A 27 6.09 -23.70 2.80
C ALA A 27 6.94 -22.93 1.79
N VAL A 28 8.15 -23.43 1.50
CA VAL A 28 9.14 -22.81 0.62
C VAL A 28 8.68 -22.77 -0.84
N GLU A 29 8.02 -23.83 -1.30
CA GLU A 29 7.43 -23.90 -2.65
C GLU A 29 6.30 -22.87 -2.87
N LYS A 30 5.59 -22.50 -1.79
CA LYS A 30 4.52 -21.49 -1.86
C LYS A 30 5.07 -20.07 -1.69
N ILE A 31 6.20 -19.89 -0.99
CA ILE A 31 6.88 -18.61 -0.73
C ILE A 31 7.17 -17.81 -2.01
N SER A 32 7.48 -18.47 -3.13
CA SER A 32 7.71 -17.85 -4.44
C SER A 32 6.44 -17.73 -5.31
N GLN A 33 5.36 -18.41 -4.94
CA GLN A 33 4.12 -18.55 -5.72
C GLN A 33 2.95 -17.72 -5.17
N TYR A 34 3.07 -17.12 -3.97
CA TYR A 34 1.95 -16.43 -3.34
C TYR A 34 1.43 -15.26 -4.19
N PRO A 35 0.12 -15.21 -4.46
CA PRO A 35 -0.46 -14.10 -5.18
C PRO A 35 -0.31 -12.84 -4.33
N THR A 36 0.23 -11.78 -4.92
CA THR A 36 0.27 -10.48 -4.26
C THR A 36 -1.15 -9.95 -4.16
N ILE A 37 -1.66 -9.75 -2.95
CA ILE A 37 -2.97 -9.13 -2.77
C ILE A 37 -2.87 -7.67 -3.19
N ALA A 38 -3.78 -7.25 -4.08
CA ALA A 38 -3.88 -5.87 -4.51
C ALA A 38 -5.14 -5.21 -3.93
N ILE A 39 -4.97 -4.04 -3.34
CA ILE A 39 -6.06 -3.17 -2.90
C ILE A 39 -5.91 -1.80 -3.55
N ILE A 40 -7.02 -1.07 -3.66
CA ILE A 40 -7.00 0.35 -4.05
C ILE A 40 -7.36 1.18 -2.82
N ALA A 41 -6.59 2.23 -2.54
CA ALA A 41 -6.84 3.17 -1.46
C ALA A 41 -6.92 4.60 -1.99
N SER A 42 -7.98 5.32 -1.57
CA SER A 42 -8.15 6.73 -1.92
C SER A 42 -7.34 7.62 -0.97
N ILE A 43 -6.45 8.44 -1.51
CA ILE A 43 -5.53 9.29 -0.75
C ILE A 43 -5.61 10.73 -1.27
N LYS A 44 -5.54 11.72 -0.37
CA LYS A 44 -5.55 13.14 -0.76
C LYS A 44 -4.20 13.54 -1.38
N PRO A 45 -4.16 14.50 -2.34
CA PRO A 45 -2.93 14.86 -3.04
C PRO A 45 -1.77 15.24 -2.12
N VAL A 46 -2.04 16.02 -1.07
CA VAL A 46 -1.04 16.41 -0.06
C VAL A 46 -0.35 15.22 0.61
N TRP A 47 -1.04 14.08 0.73
CA TRP A 47 -0.46 12.87 1.30
C TRP A 47 0.22 12.03 0.23
N CYS A 48 -0.31 11.97 -0.99
CA CYS A 48 0.35 11.33 -2.12
C CYS A 48 1.77 11.89 -2.31
N GLU A 49 1.92 13.22 -2.30
CA GLU A 49 3.22 13.89 -2.42
C GLU A 49 4.21 13.40 -1.36
N LYS A 50 3.79 13.38 -0.09
CA LYS A 50 4.63 12.90 1.02
C LYS A 50 4.96 11.41 0.97
N ILE A 51 4.04 10.59 0.47
CA ILE A 51 4.27 9.14 0.31
C ILE A 51 5.34 8.91 -0.75
N PHE A 52 5.19 9.52 -1.92
CA PHE A 52 6.09 9.28 -3.05
C PHE A 52 7.43 10.03 -2.93
N SER A 53 7.51 11.08 -2.10
CA SER A 53 8.79 11.69 -1.70
C SER A 53 9.53 10.88 -0.63
N GLY A 54 8.86 9.93 0.03
CA GLY A 54 9.39 9.15 1.14
C GLY A 54 9.33 9.83 2.52
N GLU A 55 8.77 11.04 2.62
CA GLU A 55 8.57 11.74 3.89
C GLU A 55 7.58 10.99 4.80
N LYS A 56 6.48 10.52 4.22
CA LYS A 56 5.43 9.77 4.92
C LYS A 56 5.67 8.26 4.80
N THR A 57 5.89 7.62 5.93
CA THR A 57 6.24 6.19 6.03
C THR A 57 5.13 5.32 6.61
N LEU A 58 4.06 5.93 7.14
CA LEU A 58 2.85 5.27 7.63
C LEU A 58 1.60 5.90 7.01
N GLU A 59 0.79 5.11 6.32
CA GLU A 59 -0.58 5.49 5.92
C GLU A 59 -1.56 5.13 7.04
N ILE A 60 -2.36 6.09 7.50
CA ILE A 60 -3.19 5.91 8.71
C ILE A 60 -4.63 5.58 8.32
N ARG A 61 -5.16 4.47 8.86
CA ARG A 61 -6.52 4.00 8.58
C ARG A 61 -7.20 3.45 9.83
N LYS A 62 -8.54 3.50 9.85
CA LYS A 62 -9.38 2.90 10.89
C LYS A 62 -9.51 1.38 10.78
N SER A 63 -9.11 0.82 9.64
CA SER A 63 -9.11 -0.61 9.39
C SER A 63 -7.85 -1.01 8.63
N ALA A 64 -7.47 -2.28 8.71
CA ALA A 64 -6.34 -2.83 8.00
C ALA A 64 -6.67 -4.25 7.50
N PRO A 65 -6.07 -4.67 6.37
CA PRO A 65 -6.21 -6.04 5.84
C PRO A 65 -5.38 -7.06 6.64
N ILE A 66 -5.52 -7.08 7.98
CA ILE A 66 -4.65 -7.83 8.92
C ILE A 66 -4.64 -9.34 8.64
N LYS A 67 -5.76 -9.91 8.20
CA LYS A 67 -5.89 -11.36 7.92
C LYS A 67 -4.89 -11.89 6.88
N TYR A 68 -4.26 -11.02 6.10
CA TYR A 68 -3.28 -11.37 5.08
C TYR A 68 -1.83 -11.10 5.51
N LEU A 69 -1.64 -10.48 6.66
CA LEU A 69 -0.31 -10.17 7.22
C LEU A 69 0.04 -11.16 8.34
N PRO A 70 1.33 -11.49 8.55
CA PRO A 70 2.54 -10.95 7.89
C PRO A 70 2.97 -11.72 6.63
N CYS A 71 2.20 -12.74 6.24
CA CYS A 71 2.66 -13.77 5.32
C CYS A 71 2.52 -13.38 3.85
N GLU A 72 1.67 -12.40 3.55
CA GLU A 72 1.41 -11.91 2.22
C GLU A 72 1.75 -10.43 2.11
N LYS A 73 2.54 -10.09 1.09
CA LYS A 73 2.74 -8.71 0.69
C LYS A 73 1.44 -8.17 0.10
N ILE A 74 1.01 -6.98 0.54
CA ILE A 74 -0.13 -6.29 -0.04
C ILE A 74 0.37 -5.12 -0.89
N VAL A 75 0.00 -5.09 -2.16
CA VAL A 75 0.19 -3.92 -3.03
C VAL A 75 -1.01 -3.01 -2.89
N VAL A 76 -0.75 -1.75 -2.57
CA VAL A 76 -1.75 -0.70 -2.54
C VAL A 76 -1.58 0.17 -3.77
N PHE A 77 -2.57 0.15 -4.65
CA PHE A 77 -2.70 1.15 -5.70
C PHE A 77 -3.32 2.43 -5.13
N VAL A 78 -2.67 3.56 -5.36
CA VAL A 78 -3.05 4.85 -4.81
C VAL A 78 -3.95 5.59 -5.79
N TYR A 79 -5.23 5.70 -5.45
CA TYR A 79 -6.14 6.62 -6.11
C TYR A 79 -5.99 8.01 -5.48
N GLU A 80 -5.44 8.95 -6.24
CA GLU A 80 -5.37 10.33 -5.81
C GLU A 80 -6.74 11.00 -5.99
N THR A 81 -7.34 11.42 -4.88
CA THR A 81 -8.66 12.07 -4.90
C THR A 81 -8.62 13.43 -5.60
N LYS A 82 -9.75 13.90 -6.13
CA LYS A 82 -9.91 15.24 -6.72
C LYS A 82 -9.93 16.39 -5.70
N ALA A 83 -9.48 16.15 -4.47
CA ALA A 83 -9.48 17.18 -3.43
C ALA A 83 -8.57 18.35 -3.85
N LEU A 84 -8.98 19.56 -3.50
CA LEU A 84 -8.15 20.75 -3.66
C LEU A 84 -6.94 20.68 -2.73
N TYR A 85 -5.78 21.07 -3.24
CA TYR A 85 -4.56 21.23 -2.45
C TYR A 85 -3.77 22.47 -2.88
N LYS A 86 -2.94 22.97 -1.98
CA LYS A 86 -2.09 24.15 -2.21
C LYS A 86 -0.70 23.67 -2.61
N GLY A 87 -0.26 24.01 -3.82
CA GLY A 87 1.10 23.69 -4.28
C GLY A 87 2.14 24.65 -3.71
N SER A 88 3.44 24.38 -3.98
CA SER A 88 4.58 25.12 -3.43
C SER A 88 4.58 26.62 -3.78
N GLY A 89 3.94 27.02 -4.88
CA GLY A 89 3.76 28.43 -5.28
C GLY A 89 2.54 29.12 -4.68
N GLY A 90 1.80 28.45 -3.79
CA GLY A 90 0.59 28.99 -3.16
C GLY A 90 -0.70 28.88 -3.99
N CYS A 91 -0.61 28.43 -5.24
CA CYS A 91 -1.76 28.16 -6.10
C CYS A 91 -2.55 26.93 -5.63
N LEU A 92 -3.86 26.94 -5.89
CA LEU A 92 -4.75 25.81 -5.65
C LEU A 92 -4.82 24.91 -6.89
N PHE A 93 -4.69 23.60 -6.66
CA PHE A 93 -4.75 22.57 -7.69
C PHE A 93 -5.78 21.51 -7.29
N ASN A 94 -6.40 20.87 -8.29
CA ASN A 94 -7.17 19.65 -8.08
C ASN A 94 -6.24 18.45 -8.13
N GLY A 95 -6.45 17.49 -7.23
CA GLY A 95 -5.83 16.18 -7.38
C GLY A 95 -6.26 15.45 -8.64
N ALA A 96 -5.44 14.48 -9.06
CA ALA A 96 -5.55 13.84 -10.36
C ALA A 96 -6.89 13.13 -10.61
N GLY A 97 -7.53 12.58 -9.57
CA GLY A 97 -8.73 11.76 -9.74
C GLY A 97 -8.46 10.44 -10.47
N LYS A 98 -7.26 9.89 -10.30
CA LYS A 98 -6.72 8.72 -11.04
C LYS A 98 -5.82 7.89 -10.14
N ILE A 99 -5.46 6.69 -10.60
CA ILE A 99 -4.41 5.91 -9.95
C ILE A 99 -3.05 6.50 -10.32
N THR A 100 -2.35 7.07 -9.34
CA THR A 100 -1.09 7.81 -9.58
C THR A 100 0.16 7.00 -9.24
N GLY A 101 0.01 5.94 -8.46
CA GLY A 101 1.15 5.09 -8.10
C GLY A 101 0.73 3.88 -7.29
N LYS A 102 1.72 3.22 -6.71
CA LYS A 102 1.54 2.12 -5.77
C LYS A 102 2.58 2.14 -4.65
N PHE A 103 2.28 1.43 -3.58
CA PHE A 103 3.27 1.05 -2.56
C PHE A 103 2.94 -0.34 -2.02
N GLU A 104 3.82 -0.89 -1.20
CA GLU A 104 3.71 -2.20 -0.60
C GLU A 104 3.50 -2.09 0.92
N ILE A 105 2.76 -3.02 1.49
CA ILE A 105 2.58 -3.18 2.94
C ILE A 105 2.94 -4.60 3.32
N ARG A 106 3.82 -4.73 4.31
CA ARG A 106 4.13 -5.99 5.02
C ARG A 106 3.88 -5.90 6.52
N THR A 107 3.78 -4.67 7.04
CA THR A 107 3.65 -4.42 8.47
C THR A 107 2.53 -3.43 8.71
N VAL A 108 1.68 -3.76 9.68
CA VAL A 108 0.67 -2.84 10.22
C VAL A 108 0.98 -2.63 11.70
N ILE A 109 1.13 -1.36 12.08
CA ILE A 109 1.35 -0.95 13.46
C ILE A 109 0.01 -0.52 14.04
N LYS A 110 -0.35 -1.08 15.19
CA LYS A 110 -1.53 -0.63 15.94
C LYS A 110 -1.18 0.63 16.72
N GLY A 111 -1.89 1.73 16.47
CA GLY A 111 -1.88 2.93 17.30
C GLY A 111 -3.03 2.85 18.30
N SER A 112 -2.71 2.83 19.59
CA SER A 112 -3.75 2.80 20.62
C SER A 112 -4.38 4.18 20.75
N TRP A 113 -5.67 4.24 21.01
CA TRP A 113 -6.24 5.51 21.46
C TRP A 113 -5.69 5.91 22.83
N THR A 114 -5.50 4.94 23.73
CA THR A 114 -5.10 5.19 25.13
C THR A 114 -3.64 5.63 25.29
N ASP A 115 -2.83 5.49 24.25
CA ASP A 115 -1.43 5.97 24.21
C ASP A 115 -1.27 7.19 23.29
N ASP A 116 -2.37 7.87 22.98
CA ASP A 116 -2.46 8.99 22.04
C ASP A 116 -1.81 8.72 20.67
N TYR A 117 -1.86 7.47 20.21
CA TYR A 117 -1.32 7.02 18.93
C TYR A 117 0.20 7.22 18.79
N ASN A 118 0.94 7.26 19.90
CA ASN A 118 2.39 7.52 19.91
C ASN A 118 3.15 6.59 18.93
N SER A 119 2.76 5.32 18.84
CA SER A 119 3.40 4.32 17.97
C SER A 119 3.29 4.61 16.46
N ILE A 120 2.31 5.42 16.04
CA ILE A 120 2.05 5.74 14.62
C ILE A 120 2.26 7.21 14.28
N LEU A 121 2.57 8.06 15.27
CA LEU A 121 2.71 9.51 15.09
C LEU A 121 3.87 9.87 14.14
N ARG A 122 5.10 9.46 14.45
CA ARG A 122 6.32 9.89 13.74
C ARG A 122 6.29 9.59 12.24
N GLY A 123 5.77 8.43 11.84
CA GLY A 123 5.72 8.03 10.42
C GLY A 123 4.51 8.56 9.67
N SER A 124 3.52 9.13 10.35
CA SER A 124 2.26 9.57 9.73
C SER A 124 2.33 10.92 9.04
N CYS A 125 3.31 11.76 9.39
CA CYS A 125 3.38 13.18 9.03
C CYS A 125 2.15 14.02 9.46
N LEU A 126 1.37 13.51 10.41
CA LEU A 126 0.25 14.20 11.04
C LEU A 126 0.69 14.75 12.40
N LYS A 127 0.02 15.80 12.85
CA LYS A 127 0.09 16.21 14.26
C LYS A 127 -0.77 15.28 15.12
N GLN A 128 -0.45 15.20 16.41
CA GLN A 128 -1.18 14.37 17.35
C GLN A 128 -2.67 14.73 17.39
N GLU A 129 -3.02 16.02 17.32
CA GLU A 129 -4.42 16.48 17.32
C GLU A 129 -5.18 16.02 16.07
N GLU A 130 -4.50 15.91 14.93
CA GLU A 130 -5.10 15.41 13.69
C GLU A 130 -5.41 13.91 13.78
N LEU A 131 -4.52 13.13 14.42
CA LEU A 131 -4.75 11.70 14.70
C LEU A 131 -5.91 11.51 15.68
N ILE A 132 -5.93 12.26 16.78
CA ILE A 132 -7.03 12.27 17.76
C ILE A 132 -8.36 12.56 17.07
N LYS A 133 -8.42 13.63 16.27
CA LYS A 133 -9.61 14.02 15.52
C LYS A 133 -10.04 12.95 14.50
N TYR A 134 -9.09 12.31 13.83
CA TYR A 134 -9.38 11.27 12.85
C TYR A 134 -9.89 9.98 13.53
N GLY A 135 -9.20 9.53 14.58
CA GLY A 135 -9.50 8.31 15.33
C GLY A 135 -10.90 8.35 15.96
N ARG A 136 -11.23 9.45 16.64
CA ARG A 136 -12.47 9.59 17.44
C ARG A 136 -12.55 8.50 18.51
N GLU A 137 -11.56 8.48 19.40
CA GLU A 137 -11.49 7.55 20.54
C GLU A 137 -11.43 6.05 20.16
N LYS A 138 -10.87 5.76 18.97
CA LYS A 138 -10.75 4.40 18.44
C LYS A 138 -9.34 4.15 17.98
N ASP A 139 -8.86 2.93 18.23
CA ASP A 139 -7.58 2.47 17.72
C ASP A 139 -7.46 2.67 16.21
N LEU A 140 -6.25 3.01 15.78
CA LEU A 140 -5.89 3.24 14.40
C LEU A 140 -4.82 2.25 13.95
N PHE A 141 -4.66 2.14 12.64
CA PHE A 141 -3.68 1.29 12.01
C PHE A 141 -2.77 2.13 11.13
N GLY A 142 -1.47 2.10 11.44
CA GLY A 142 -0.41 2.62 10.59
C GLY A 142 0.05 1.55 9.62
N TRP A 143 -0.30 1.67 8.36
CA TRP A 143 0.19 0.82 7.28
C TRP A 143 1.59 1.27 6.92
N LYS A 144 2.60 0.43 7.19
CA LYS A 144 3.98 0.74 6.84
C LYS A 144 4.15 0.72 5.33
N ILE A 145 4.55 1.86 4.78
CA ILE A 145 4.76 2.08 3.36
C ILE A 145 6.15 1.58 3.00
N GLU A 146 6.20 0.65 2.05
CA GLU A 146 7.43 0.11 1.50
C GLU A 146 7.40 0.26 -0.03
N ASN A 147 8.57 0.51 -0.64
CA ASN A 147 8.73 0.61 -2.09
C ASN A 147 7.68 1.50 -2.80
N PRO A 148 7.47 2.76 -2.39
CA PRO A 148 6.53 3.64 -3.08
C PRO A 148 7.02 3.93 -4.51
N VAL A 149 6.14 3.78 -5.48
CA VAL A 149 6.39 4.02 -6.90
C VAL A 149 5.31 4.94 -7.46
N LEU A 150 5.73 6.13 -7.88
CA LEU A 150 4.89 7.03 -8.67
C LEU A 150 4.91 6.59 -10.14
N PHE A 151 3.76 6.50 -10.78
CA PHE A 151 3.68 6.13 -12.18
C PHE A 151 4.03 7.29 -13.10
N LYS A 152 4.75 7.01 -14.20
CA LYS A 152 5.04 7.99 -15.25
C LYS A 152 3.76 8.59 -15.85
N LYS A 153 2.69 7.79 -15.94
CA LYS A 153 1.38 8.21 -16.43
C LYS A 153 0.30 7.70 -15.46
N PRO A 154 -0.57 8.58 -14.93
CA PRO A 154 -1.71 8.17 -14.13
C PRO A 154 -2.67 7.27 -14.92
N ILE A 155 -3.26 6.29 -14.24
CA ILE A 155 -4.13 5.26 -14.83
C ILE A 155 -5.58 5.54 -14.43
N GLU A 156 -6.51 5.37 -15.37
CA GLU A 156 -7.93 5.49 -15.09
C GLU A 156 -8.41 4.41 -14.12
N LEU A 157 -9.32 4.78 -13.23
CA LEU A 157 -9.90 3.85 -12.26
C LEU A 157 -10.67 2.69 -12.94
N SER A 158 -11.22 2.94 -14.13
CA SER A 158 -11.91 1.93 -14.94
C SER A 158 -11.00 0.81 -15.44
N ALA A 159 -9.68 1.06 -15.59
CA ALA A 159 -8.71 0.01 -15.93
C ALA A 159 -8.61 -1.06 -14.83
N PHE A 160 -9.08 -0.72 -13.64
CA PHE A 160 -9.16 -1.58 -12.47
C PHE A 160 -10.57 -2.16 -12.28
N GLY A 161 -11.48 -2.02 -13.25
CA GLY A 161 -12.86 -2.53 -13.16
C GLY A 161 -13.77 -1.73 -12.21
N LEU A 162 -13.32 -0.55 -11.76
CA LEU A 162 -14.04 0.28 -10.80
C LEU A 162 -14.61 1.54 -11.47
N SER A 163 -15.88 1.82 -11.20
CA SER A 163 -16.58 3.03 -11.69
C SER A 163 -16.54 4.19 -10.70
N ARG A 164 -16.20 3.94 -9.43
CA ARG A 164 -16.11 4.95 -8.37
C ARG A 164 -14.97 4.63 -7.40
N PRO A 165 -14.29 5.66 -6.86
CA PRO A 165 -13.20 5.44 -5.92
C PRO A 165 -13.72 4.86 -4.58
N PRO A 166 -12.93 4.05 -3.89
CA PRO A 166 -13.32 3.52 -2.59
C PRO A 166 -13.38 4.63 -1.54
N GLN A 167 -14.35 4.54 -0.61
CA GLN A 167 -14.46 5.48 0.51
C GLN A 167 -13.32 5.32 1.52
N SER A 168 -12.82 4.09 1.70
CA SER A 168 -11.62 3.80 2.48
C SER A 168 -10.59 3.09 1.61
N TRP A 169 -10.81 1.80 1.40
CA TRP A 169 -10.07 0.95 0.47
C TRP A 169 -11.00 -0.19 0.01
N CYS A 170 -10.71 -0.80 -1.12
CA CYS A 170 -11.42 -1.99 -1.58
C CYS A 170 -10.44 -3.05 -2.08
N TYR A 171 -10.83 -4.32 -1.93
CA TYR A 171 -10.20 -5.39 -2.71
C TYR A 171 -10.55 -5.17 -4.16
N ASN A 172 -9.55 -5.36 -5.00
CA ASN A 172 -9.78 -5.37 -6.42
C ASN A 172 -9.53 -6.75 -7.05
N GLY A 173 -9.68 -7.79 -6.24
CA GLY A 173 -9.46 -9.18 -6.65
C GLY A 173 -7.97 -9.54 -6.73
N TYR A 174 -7.72 -10.85 -6.82
CA TYR A 174 -6.41 -11.40 -7.15
C TYR A 174 -6.06 -11.00 -8.58
N PHE A 175 -5.43 -9.84 -8.79
CA PHE A 175 -4.78 -9.61 -10.05
C PHE A 175 -3.66 -10.62 -10.15
N GLY A 176 -3.73 -11.46 -11.19
CA GLY A 176 -2.63 -12.31 -11.59
C GLY A 176 -1.33 -11.51 -11.55
N THR A 177 -0.28 -12.20 -11.12
CA THR A 177 1.07 -11.72 -10.83
C THR A 177 1.63 -10.64 -11.77
N ASP A 178 1.13 -10.52 -12.99
CA ASP A 178 1.59 -9.59 -14.03
C ASP A 178 1.36 -8.10 -13.72
N LEU A 179 0.21 -7.71 -13.14
CA LEU A 179 -0.05 -6.30 -12.76
C LEU A 179 0.69 -5.89 -11.48
N ALA A 180 0.85 -6.83 -10.54
CA ALA A 180 1.58 -6.59 -9.30
C ALA A 180 3.09 -6.48 -9.53
N ASN A 181 3.63 -7.28 -10.47
CA ASN A 181 5.06 -7.35 -10.80
C ASN A 181 5.53 -6.26 -11.78
N GLY A 182 4.66 -5.32 -12.17
CA GLY A 182 5.05 -4.19 -13.01
C GLY A 182 5.52 -4.60 -14.39
N LYS A 183 5.03 -5.74 -14.92
CA LYS A 183 5.20 -6.03 -16.35
C LYS A 183 4.44 -4.95 -17.13
N ASP A 184 5.24 -4.17 -17.84
CA ASP A 184 4.94 -3.08 -18.75
C ASP A 184 3.46 -2.74 -19.02
N PHE A 185 3.11 -1.50 -18.65
CA PHE A 185 1.91 -0.81 -19.14
C PHE A 185 2.08 -0.28 -20.59
N THR A 186 2.88 -0.95 -21.43
CA THR A 186 2.92 -0.66 -22.88
C THR A 186 1.93 -1.56 -23.63
N ALA A 187 0.94 -0.89 -24.23
CA ALA A 187 0.00 -1.41 -25.21
C ALA A 187 -1.01 -2.48 -24.73
N ILE A 188 -2.23 -2.03 -24.45
CA ILE A 188 -3.34 -2.39 -25.35
C ILE A 188 -4.01 -1.07 -25.76
N GLY A 189 -3.48 -0.49 -26.82
CA GLY A 189 -4.26 0.41 -27.64
C GLY A 189 -5.32 -0.39 -28.41
N GLY A 190 -6.39 0.30 -28.79
CA GLY A 190 -7.11 -0.02 -30.01
C GLY A 190 -8.18 -1.11 -29.93
N LYS A 191 -9.41 -0.64 -29.68
CA LYS A 191 -10.58 -0.73 -30.59
C LYS A 191 -11.11 -2.12 -31.06
N THR A 192 -12.45 -2.19 -30.97
CA THR A 192 -13.44 -2.93 -31.80
C THR A 192 -13.49 -4.44 -31.55
N ILE A 193 -14.64 -5.08 -31.35
CA ILE A 193 -16.04 -4.83 -31.72
C ILE A 193 -16.93 -5.15 -30.50
#